data_AF-A0A1Z8MZL7-F1
#
_entry.id   AF-A0A1Z8MZL7-F1
#
_cell.length_a   1.000
_cell.length_b   1.000
_cell.length_c   1.000
_cell.angle_alpha   90.00
_cell.angle_beta   90.00
_cell.angle_gamma   90.00
#
_symmetry.space_group_name_H-M   'P 1'
#
loop_
_entity.id
_entity.type
_entity.pdbx_description
1 polymer ?
#
loop_
_entity_poly.entity_id
_entity_poly.type
_entity_poly.pdbx_seq_one_letter_code
_entity_poly.pdbx_strand_id
1 'polypeptide(L)'
;MKNTVFACLLALGVLASPAAFAADVIVNEWNAVGSSKYLDGDDFAESTKADSYFGRIQGNGGNWFELVVTAQNVDMRGWEIRWAEEKVEDGDGTDHWYGDGTVDQGILTFSNDAAWSNLQAGTIITISEQTSADVFDLSTDMSFDGVSDWWMHVSTLDEASQGSPLITAVNNNSGVAGEFSVGNDDQLWAIYDASDVEIFRVGEDSVDEKISSKEVAKLEGDPSTSIVGLGEDNGGFYNDGTSSTFGAANSWSGGTLTQDFSALRGGAAVPEPTAALLMLFGACGLLGLRRRG
;
A
#
# COMPACT_ATOMS: atom_id res chain seq x y z
N MET A 1 52.39 -5.94 -49.94
CA MET A 1 51.42 -4.98 -49.39
C MET A 1 50.30 -5.79 -48.76
N LYS A 2 50.19 -5.76 -47.43
CA LYS A 2 49.21 -6.52 -46.65
C LYS A 2 47.99 -5.61 -46.45
N ASN A 3 46.86 -5.93 -47.07
CA ASN A 3 45.61 -5.22 -46.83
C ASN A 3 44.92 -5.83 -45.62
N THR A 4 45.01 -5.14 -44.50
CA THR A 4 44.27 -5.45 -43.27
C THR A 4 42.85 -4.92 -43.43
N VAL A 5 41.87 -5.82 -43.50
CA VAL A 5 40.45 -5.48 -43.41
C VAL A 5 40.12 -5.24 -41.94
N PHE A 6 39.80 -3.99 -41.58
CA PHE A 6 39.25 -3.65 -40.27
C PHE A 6 37.77 -4.05 -40.26
N ALA A 7 37.45 -5.14 -39.57
CA ALA A 7 36.06 -5.45 -39.21
C ALA A 7 35.65 -4.53 -38.06
N CYS A 8 34.76 -3.57 -38.33
CA CYS A 8 34.06 -2.85 -37.27
C CYS A 8 33.05 -3.80 -36.63
N LEU A 9 33.39 -4.32 -35.44
CA LEU A 9 32.39 -4.88 -34.53
C LEU A 9 31.49 -3.72 -34.07
N LEU A 10 30.27 -3.65 -34.58
CA LEU A 10 29.22 -2.84 -33.97
C LEU A 10 28.77 -3.58 -32.70
N ALA A 11 29.35 -3.23 -31.56
CA ALA A 11 28.84 -3.69 -30.27
C ALA A 11 27.46 -3.06 -30.05
N LEU A 12 26.39 -3.82 -30.31
CA LEU A 12 25.06 -3.49 -29.83
C LEU A 12 25.09 -3.67 -28.31
N GLY A 13 25.49 -2.61 -27.60
CA GLY A 13 25.24 -2.50 -26.17
C GLY A 13 23.74 -2.39 -26.00
N VAL A 14 23.07 -3.50 -25.67
CA VAL A 14 21.75 -3.46 -25.05
C VAL A 14 21.99 -2.80 -23.69
N LEU A 15 21.79 -1.48 -23.64
CA LEU A 15 21.54 -0.78 -22.38
C LEU A 15 20.24 -1.39 -21.87
N ALA A 16 20.34 -2.42 -21.04
CA ALA A 16 19.27 -2.79 -20.14
C ALA A 16 19.06 -1.57 -19.26
N SER A 17 18.08 -0.74 -19.62
CA SER A 17 17.54 0.20 -18.65
C SER A 17 17.06 -0.65 -17.49
N PRO A 18 17.35 -0.31 -16.22
CA PRO A 18 16.69 -0.98 -15.12
C PRO A 18 15.20 -0.90 -15.41
N ALA A 19 14.51 -2.05 -15.41
CA ALA A 19 13.07 -2.03 -15.41
C ALA A 19 12.70 -1.18 -14.19
N ALA A 20 12.02 -0.05 -14.42
CA ALA A 20 11.38 0.65 -13.32
C ALA A 20 10.40 -0.35 -12.74
N PHE A 21 10.66 -0.82 -11.53
CA PHE A 21 9.65 -1.55 -10.77
C PHE A 21 8.49 -0.57 -10.57
N ALA A 22 7.28 -1.07 -10.78
CA ALA A 22 6.06 -0.33 -10.59
C ALA A 22 5.23 -1.14 -9.58
N ALA A 23 4.79 -0.49 -8.51
CA ALA A 23 3.80 -1.07 -7.63
C ALA A 23 2.42 -0.60 -8.09
N ASP A 24 1.49 -1.53 -8.30
CA ASP A 24 0.11 -1.26 -8.71
C ASP A 24 -0.79 -0.85 -7.54
N VAL A 25 -0.38 -1.24 -6.34
CA VAL A 25 -0.98 -0.90 -5.05
C VAL A 25 0.14 -0.72 -4.04
N ILE A 26 0.03 0.31 -3.21
CA ILE A 26 0.98 0.63 -2.14
C ILE A 26 0.22 0.86 -0.83
N VAL A 27 0.90 0.70 0.31
CA VAL A 27 0.34 1.11 1.61
C VAL A 27 0.33 2.64 1.70
N ASN A 28 -0.70 3.24 2.25
CA ASN A 28 -0.84 4.69 2.36
C ASN A 28 -0.63 5.19 3.79
N GLU A 29 -1.28 4.55 4.76
CA GLU A 29 -1.25 4.92 6.16
C GLU A 29 -1.56 3.68 7.01
N TRP A 30 -1.01 3.58 8.21
CA TRP A 30 -1.47 2.60 9.20
C TRP A 30 -1.42 3.17 10.62
N ASN A 31 -2.36 2.73 11.45
CA ASN A 31 -2.53 3.27 12.79
C ASN A 31 -1.74 2.51 13.84
N ALA A 32 -0.72 3.14 14.42
CA ALA A 32 0.04 2.58 15.52
C ALA A 32 -0.41 3.11 16.88
N VAL A 33 -1.49 3.91 16.96
CA VAL A 33 -1.96 4.46 18.23
C VAL A 33 -2.54 3.36 19.10
N GLY A 34 -1.91 3.12 20.24
CA GLY A 34 -2.33 2.09 21.18
C GLY A 34 -3.77 2.33 21.66
N SER A 35 -4.50 1.24 21.91
CA SER A 35 -5.94 1.24 22.24
C SER A 35 -6.35 2.08 23.45
N SER A 36 -5.40 2.45 24.32
CA SER A 36 -5.60 3.31 25.49
C SER A 36 -5.12 4.76 25.34
N LYS A 37 -4.53 5.09 24.18
CA LYS A 37 -3.82 6.34 23.93
C LYS A 37 -4.53 7.20 22.88
N TYR A 38 -3.99 8.37 22.62
CA TYR A 38 -4.47 9.30 21.60
C TYR A 38 -3.32 9.64 20.66
N LEU A 39 -3.62 10.14 19.45
CA LEU A 39 -2.60 10.74 18.60
C LEU A 39 -1.83 11.82 19.39
N ASP A 40 -0.51 11.71 19.46
CA ASP A 40 0.38 12.66 20.17
C ASP A 40 0.15 12.78 21.69
N GLY A 41 -0.46 11.78 22.35
CA GLY A 41 -0.71 11.87 23.80
C GLY A 41 -1.05 10.54 24.47
N ASP A 42 -0.71 10.41 25.76
CA ASP A 42 -1.17 9.25 26.54
C ASP A 42 -2.66 9.39 26.95
N ASP A 43 -3.17 10.62 27.02
CA ASP A 43 -4.58 10.89 27.33
C ASP A 43 -5.16 12.07 26.53
N PHE A 44 -6.48 12.27 26.70
CA PHE A 44 -7.24 13.32 26.01
C PHE A 44 -6.79 14.75 26.36
N ALA A 45 -6.23 14.97 27.54
CA ALA A 45 -5.78 16.29 27.99
C ALA A 45 -4.41 16.65 27.39
N GLU A 46 -3.56 15.66 27.16
CA GLU A 46 -2.23 15.82 26.57
C GLU A 46 -2.26 15.89 25.04
N SER A 47 -3.15 15.14 24.38
CA SER A 47 -3.27 15.16 22.93
C SER A 47 -3.98 16.42 22.45
N THR A 48 -3.42 17.13 21.47
CA THR A 48 -4.14 18.21 20.73
C THR A 48 -4.42 17.83 19.28
N LYS A 49 -4.08 16.59 18.92
CA LYS A 49 -4.15 16.07 17.57
C LYS A 49 -5.38 15.23 17.37
N ALA A 50 -5.73 15.04 16.11
CA ALA A 50 -6.95 14.37 15.70
C ALA A 50 -6.74 13.77 14.32
N ASP A 51 -7.47 12.70 14.08
CA ASP A 51 -7.77 12.22 12.75
C ASP A 51 -8.88 13.08 12.14
N SER A 52 -8.85 13.28 10.82
CA SER A 52 -9.84 14.14 10.14
C SER A 52 -11.26 13.56 10.09
N TYR A 53 -11.41 12.25 10.17
CA TYR A 53 -12.67 11.51 10.20
C TYR A 53 -13.12 11.26 11.65
N PHE A 54 -12.24 10.72 12.50
CA PHE A 54 -12.59 10.35 13.88
C PHE A 54 -12.55 11.53 14.87
N GLY A 55 -11.86 12.61 14.52
CA GLY A 55 -11.50 13.64 15.50
C GLY A 55 -10.49 13.11 16.53
N ARG A 56 -10.57 13.60 17.77
CA ARG A 56 -9.71 13.13 18.87
C ARG A 56 -10.40 11.99 19.62
N ILE A 57 -9.99 10.77 19.30
CA ILE A 57 -10.51 9.54 19.92
C ILE A 57 -9.36 8.66 20.43
N GLN A 58 -9.67 7.85 21.44
CA GLN A 58 -8.74 6.87 21.96
C GLN A 58 -8.51 5.74 20.94
N GLY A 59 -7.27 5.28 20.80
CA GLY A 59 -6.87 4.24 19.84
C GLY A 59 -6.95 4.66 18.38
N ASN A 60 -7.35 5.91 18.08
CA ASN A 60 -7.47 6.44 16.71
C ASN A 60 -8.25 5.53 15.74
N GLY A 61 -9.33 4.90 16.20
CA GLY A 61 -10.13 3.96 15.39
C GLY A 61 -9.72 2.49 15.54
N GLY A 62 -8.68 2.16 16.31
CA GLY A 62 -8.22 0.78 16.51
C GLY A 62 -7.40 0.25 15.34
N ASN A 63 -7.47 -1.04 15.05
CA ASN A 63 -6.65 -1.66 14.01
C ASN A 63 -7.18 -1.29 12.62
N TRP A 64 -6.41 -0.51 11.88
CA TRP A 64 -6.68 -0.20 10.48
C TRP A 64 -5.40 0.19 9.72
N PHE A 65 -5.44 -0.02 8.42
CA PHE A 65 -4.45 0.47 7.46
C PHE A 65 -5.13 0.85 6.15
N GLU A 66 -4.41 1.56 5.31
CA GLU A 66 -4.88 2.04 4.02
C GLU A 66 -3.96 1.62 2.91
N LEU A 67 -4.56 1.40 1.76
CA LEU A 67 -3.89 1.18 0.49
C LEU A 67 -4.27 2.29 -0.48
N VAL A 68 -3.36 2.57 -1.41
CA VAL A 68 -3.66 3.37 -2.60
C VAL A 68 -3.41 2.53 -3.84
N VAL A 69 -4.41 2.49 -4.72
CA VAL A 69 -4.27 1.93 -6.07
C VAL A 69 -3.54 2.95 -6.93
N THR A 70 -2.38 2.59 -7.47
CA THR A 70 -1.49 3.48 -8.24
C THR A 70 -1.53 3.19 -9.74
N ALA A 71 -2.05 2.03 -10.16
CA ALA A 71 -2.25 1.66 -11.55
C ALA A 71 -3.75 1.62 -11.94
N GLN A 72 -4.04 1.65 -13.25
CA GLN A 72 -5.41 1.61 -13.75
C GLN A 72 -5.87 0.18 -14.03
N ASN A 73 -7.15 -0.10 -13.73
CA ASN A 73 -7.79 -1.40 -13.96
C ASN A 73 -7.10 -2.56 -13.22
N VAL A 74 -6.68 -2.31 -11.98
CA VAL A 74 -6.04 -3.32 -11.14
C VAL A 74 -7.06 -4.39 -10.76
N ASP A 75 -6.69 -5.65 -10.92
CA ASP A 75 -7.48 -6.81 -10.53
C ASP A 75 -6.86 -7.45 -9.28
N MET A 76 -7.42 -7.14 -8.11
CA MET A 76 -6.94 -7.62 -6.81
C MET A 76 -7.58 -8.94 -6.37
N ARG A 77 -8.34 -9.61 -7.23
CA ARG A 77 -8.96 -10.89 -6.85
C ARG A 77 -7.90 -11.93 -6.53
N GLY A 78 -7.99 -12.52 -5.34
CA GLY A 78 -7.01 -13.51 -4.86
C GLY A 78 -5.67 -12.94 -4.42
N TRP A 79 -5.52 -11.61 -4.35
CA TRP A 79 -4.33 -10.98 -3.76
C TRP A 79 -4.31 -11.17 -2.25
N GLU A 80 -3.13 -11.01 -1.66
CA GLU A 80 -2.92 -11.10 -0.22
C GLU A 80 -2.22 -9.85 0.32
N ILE A 81 -2.66 -9.38 1.49
CA ILE A 81 -1.89 -8.51 2.36
C ILE A 81 -1.39 -9.37 3.51
N ARG A 82 -0.07 -9.45 3.65
CA ARG A 82 0.59 -10.17 4.73
C ARG A 82 1.18 -9.17 5.70
N TRP A 83 1.00 -9.40 6.99
CA TRP A 83 1.47 -8.51 8.04
C TRP A 83 2.16 -9.28 9.16
N ALA A 84 3.09 -8.61 9.81
CA ALA A 84 3.77 -9.11 11.01
C ALA A 84 4.14 -7.93 11.93
N GLU A 85 4.15 -8.18 13.24
CA GLU A 85 4.77 -7.27 14.22
C GLU A 85 6.01 -7.96 14.78
N GLU A 86 7.18 -7.66 14.20
CA GLU A 86 8.38 -8.49 14.35
C GLU A 86 8.93 -8.57 15.78
N LYS A 87 8.53 -7.66 16.67
CA LYS A 87 8.91 -7.65 18.09
C LYS A 87 7.85 -8.21 19.03
N VAL A 88 6.71 -8.66 18.52
CA VAL A 88 5.63 -9.24 19.32
C VAL A 88 5.71 -10.76 19.23
N GLU A 89 6.13 -11.40 20.33
CA GLU A 89 6.27 -12.86 20.44
C GLU A 89 5.03 -13.53 21.07
N ASP A 90 3.83 -13.15 20.64
CA ASP A 90 2.55 -13.66 21.15
C ASP A 90 1.87 -14.68 20.20
N GLY A 91 2.57 -15.09 19.14
CA GLY A 91 2.08 -16.10 18.19
C GLY A 91 1.88 -17.49 18.82
N ASP A 92 0.86 -18.20 18.38
CA ASP A 92 0.45 -19.51 18.90
C ASP A 92 1.31 -20.68 18.37
N GLY A 93 2.34 -20.38 17.56
CA GLY A 93 3.21 -21.34 16.88
C GLY A 93 2.73 -21.73 15.48
N THR A 94 1.59 -21.21 15.01
CA THR A 94 1.18 -21.31 13.62
C THR A 94 1.96 -20.32 12.76
N ASP A 95 2.76 -20.83 11.82
CA ASP A 95 3.46 -20.02 10.83
C ASP A 95 2.55 -19.80 9.61
N HIS A 96 2.14 -18.56 9.38
CA HIS A 96 1.35 -18.19 8.20
C HIS A 96 2.27 -17.77 7.05
N TRP A 97 3.32 -16.98 7.32
CA TRP A 97 4.22 -16.48 6.29
C TRP A 97 5.58 -15.92 6.78
N TYR A 98 5.71 -15.58 8.07
CA TYR A 98 6.87 -14.90 8.65
C TYR A 98 7.44 -15.65 9.86
N GLY A 99 8.77 -15.78 9.89
CA GLY A 99 9.48 -16.38 11.03
C GLY A 99 9.16 -17.87 11.20
N ASP A 100 8.78 -18.26 12.41
CA ASP A 100 8.50 -19.65 12.79
C ASP A 100 7.14 -19.82 13.50
N GLY A 101 6.26 -18.82 13.38
CA GLY A 101 4.95 -18.80 14.02
C GLY A 101 4.94 -18.27 15.46
N THR A 102 6.08 -17.89 16.03
CA THR A 102 6.14 -17.20 17.34
C THR A 102 5.89 -15.69 17.24
N VAL A 103 6.25 -15.09 16.11
CA VAL A 103 5.97 -13.69 15.79
C VAL A 103 4.49 -13.53 15.45
N ASP A 104 3.88 -12.47 15.98
CA ASP A 104 2.51 -12.11 15.63
C ASP A 104 2.40 -11.72 14.15
N GLN A 105 1.48 -12.37 13.45
CA GLN A 105 1.35 -12.27 11.99
C GLN A 105 -0.01 -12.73 11.49
N GLY A 106 -0.30 -12.36 10.25
CA GLY A 106 -1.48 -12.85 9.57
C GLY A 106 -1.50 -12.55 8.08
N ILE A 107 -2.58 -13.01 7.46
CA ILE A 107 -2.84 -12.86 6.04
C ILE A 107 -4.29 -12.38 5.87
N LEU A 108 -4.47 -11.30 5.12
CA LEU A 108 -5.74 -10.86 4.58
C LEU A 108 -5.80 -11.25 3.10
N THR A 109 -6.83 -12.00 2.71
CA THR A 109 -7.00 -12.49 1.34
C THR A 109 -8.21 -11.85 0.68
N PHE A 110 -8.01 -11.17 -0.44
CA PHE A 110 -9.08 -10.62 -1.26
C PHE A 110 -9.82 -11.75 -1.99
N SER A 111 -11.15 -11.73 -1.93
CA SER A 111 -11.99 -12.74 -2.56
C SER A 111 -11.98 -12.64 -4.11
N ASN A 112 -12.67 -13.57 -4.77
CA ASN A 112 -12.91 -13.52 -6.20
C ASN A 112 -14.10 -12.62 -6.60
N ASP A 113 -14.60 -11.77 -5.69
CA ASP A 113 -15.71 -10.87 -5.98
C ASP A 113 -15.37 -9.87 -7.09
N ALA A 114 -16.38 -9.47 -7.88
CA ALA A 114 -16.21 -8.54 -8.98
C ALA A 114 -15.81 -7.13 -8.50
N ALA A 115 -16.10 -6.76 -7.25
CA ALA A 115 -15.66 -5.51 -6.65
C ALA A 115 -14.14 -5.29 -6.76
N TRP A 116 -13.35 -6.37 -6.74
CA TRP A 116 -11.89 -6.32 -6.83
C TRP A 116 -11.33 -6.39 -8.24
N SER A 117 -12.17 -6.52 -9.27
CA SER A 117 -11.71 -6.88 -10.62
C SER A 117 -11.25 -5.73 -11.51
N ASN A 118 -11.50 -4.48 -11.12
CA ASN A 118 -11.24 -3.31 -11.97
C ASN A 118 -11.06 -2.01 -11.18
N LEU A 119 -10.12 -2.00 -10.25
CA LEU A 119 -9.85 -0.85 -9.41
C LEU A 119 -9.15 0.26 -10.21
N GLN A 120 -9.58 1.50 -10.01
CA GLN A 120 -9.04 2.65 -10.74
C GLN A 120 -7.90 3.30 -9.95
N ALA A 121 -6.94 3.87 -10.66
CA ALA A 121 -5.82 4.56 -10.01
C ALA A 121 -6.33 5.77 -9.21
N GLY A 122 -5.80 5.92 -8.01
CA GLY A 122 -6.13 6.95 -7.04
C GLY A 122 -7.30 6.61 -6.12
N THR A 123 -7.76 5.36 -6.13
CA THR A 123 -8.66 4.81 -5.12
C THR A 123 -7.91 4.60 -3.81
N ILE A 124 -8.48 5.05 -2.70
CA ILE A 124 -8.04 4.73 -1.33
C ILE A 124 -8.89 3.54 -0.86
N ILE A 125 -8.25 2.50 -0.36
CA ILE A 125 -8.93 1.34 0.24
C ILE A 125 -8.51 1.29 1.70
N THR A 126 -9.44 1.54 2.60
CA THR A 126 -9.21 1.43 4.04
C THR A 126 -9.71 0.07 4.52
N ILE A 127 -8.84 -0.68 5.18
CA ILE A 127 -9.17 -1.96 5.81
C ILE A 127 -9.12 -1.75 7.32
N SER A 128 -10.20 -2.06 8.03
CA SER A 128 -10.27 -1.95 9.49
C SER A 128 -10.81 -3.22 10.13
N GLU A 129 -10.44 -3.44 11.40
CA GLU A 129 -11.02 -4.51 12.22
C GLU A 129 -12.37 -4.09 12.82
N GLN A 130 -12.83 -2.86 12.63
CA GLN A 130 -14.02 -2.38 13.34
C GLN A 130 -15.30 -2.60 12.57
N THR A 131 -16.39 -2.83 13.28
CA THR A 131 -17.76 -2.76 12.73
C THR A 131 -18.38 -1.41 13.06
N SER A 132 -19.54 -1.09 12.49
CA SER A 132 -20.27 0.13 12.83
C SER A 132 -20.51 0.30 14.34
N ALA A 133 -20.10 1.44 14.88
CA ALA A 133 -20.40 1.87 16.24
C ALA A 133 -21.44 3.00 16.25
N ASP A 134 -21.97 3.33 17.44
CA ASP A 134 -22.99 4.39 17.60
C ASP A 134 -22.56 5.77 17.07
N VAL A 135 -21.25 6.01 16.93
CA VAL A 135 -20.68 7.31 16.54
C VAL A 135 -20.14 7.32 15.11
N PHE A 136 -19.55 6.21 14.65
CA PHE A 136 -18.95 6.09 13.34
C PHE A 136 -19.48 4.84 12.65
N ASP A 137 -19.98 5.03 11.42
CA ASP A 137 -20.21 3.92 10.52
C ASP A 137 -18.86 3.45 9.99
N LEU A 138 -18.50 2.22 10.36
CA LEU A 138 -17.33 1.50 9.91
C LEU A 138 -17.77 0.18 9.30
N SER A 139 -18.98 0.13 8.75
CA SER A 139 -19.36 -1.03 7.95
C SER A 139 -18.62 -1.05 6.62
N THR A 140 -18.54 -2.23 6.01
CA THR A 140 -18.02 -2.36 4.64
C THR A 140 -18.81 -1.47 3.70
N ASP A 141 -18.13 -0.53 3.05
CA ASP A 141 -18.66 0.39 2.07
C ASP A 141 -17.91 0.25 0.74
N MET A 142 -18.62 -0.27 -0.26
CA MET A 142 -18.14 -0.42 -1.63
C MET A 142 -18.88 0.55 -2.59
N SER A 143 -19.39 1.66 -2.07
CA SER A 143 -20.17 2.65 -2.86
C SER A 143 -19.33 3.54 -3.77
N PHE A 144 -18.00 3.36 -3.78
CA PHE A 144 -17.05 3.92 -4.75
C PHE A 144 -17.62 4.02 -6.17
N ASP A 145 -17.48 5.20 -6.78
CA ASP A 145 -17.94 5.45 -8.15
C ASP A 145 -16.84 5.94 -9.11
N GLY A 146 -15.64 6.25 -8.62
CA GLY A 146 -14.54 6.77 -9.41
C GLY A 146 -14.84 8.14 -10.05
N VAL A 147 -15.81 8.88 -9.50
CA VAL A 147 -16.24 10.20 -9.97
C VAL A 147 -16.32 11.17 -8.80
N SER A 148 -17.21 10.90 -7.85
CA SER A 148 -17.44 11.69 -6.66
C SER A 148 -16.88 11.05 -5.40
N ASP A 149 -16.80 9.73 -5.40
CA ASP A 149 -16.23 8.93 -4.33
C ASP A 149 -15.04 8.11 -4.83
N TRP A 150 -13.94 8.22 -4.11
CA TRP A 150 -12.66 7.60 -4.40
C TRP A 150 -12.18 6.70 -3.25
N TRP A 151 -13.07 6.42 -2.31
CA TRP A 151 -12.78 5.65 -1.13
C TRP A 151 -13.59 4.35 -1.11
N MET A 152 -12.96 3.28 -0.66
CA MET A 152 -13.62 2.02 -0.30
C MET A 152 -13.23 1.71 1.14
N HIS A 153 -14.19 1.25 1.93
CA HIS A 153 -13.94 0.79 3.29
C HIS A 153 -14.32 -0.69 3.40
N VAL A 154 -13.46 -1.51 3.98
CA VAL A 154 -13.78 -2.92 4.27
C VAL A 154 -13.50 -3.21 5.73
N SER A 155 -14.54 -3.65 6.44
CA SER A 155 -14.43 -4.11 7.81
C SER A 155 -14.22 -5.62 7.83
N THR A 156 -13.06 -6.07 8.30
CA THR A 156 -12.74 -7.49 8.34
C THR A 156 -13.61 -8.27 9.33
N LEU A 157 -14.08 -7.63 10.41
CA LEU A 157 -15.06 -8.24 11.33
C LEU A 157 -16.47 -8.31 10.74
N ASP A 158 -16.92 -7.30 9.99
CA ASP A 158 -18.20 -7.39 9.28
C ASP A 158 -18.15 -8.49 8.22
N GLU A 159 -17.07 -8.53 7.44
CA GLU A 159 -16.86 -9.55 6.40
C GLU A 159 -16.77 -10.97 6.99
N ALA A 160 -16.10 -11.16 8.12
CA ALA A 160 -16.02 -12.47 8.79
C ALA A 160 -17.40 -13.07 9.14
N SER A 161 -18.43 -12.23 9.27
CA SER A 161 -19.82 -12.66 9.53
C SER A 161 -20.63 -12.95 8.26
N GLN A 162 -20.12 -12.62 7.08
CA GLN A 162 -20.83 -12.79 5.80
C GLN A 162 -20.68 -14.22 5.25
N GLY A 163 -21.71 -14.66 4.51
CA GLY A 163 -21.65 -15.94 3.79
C GLY A 163 -20.77 -15.92 2.54
N SER A 164 -20.36 -14.73 2.09
CA SER A 164 -19.48 -14.53 0.93
C SER A 164 -18.66 -13.26 1.18
N PRO A 165 -17.63 -13.34 2.03
CA PRO A 165 -16.82 -12.19 2.41
C PRO A 165 -16.04 -11.63 1.22
N LEU A 166 -15.91 -10.30 1.17
CA LEU A 166 -15.03 -9.60 0.23
C LEU A 166 -13.56 -9.80 0.56
N ILE A 167 -13.22 -9.90 1.85
CA ILE A 167 -11.89 -10.18 2.36
C ILE A 167 -11.98 -11.15 3.54
N THR A 168 -11.01 -12.06 3.69
CA THR A 168 -10.87 -12.91 4.88
C THR A 168 -9.57 -12.58 5.58
N ALA A 169 -9.58 -12.47 6.91
CA ALA A 169 -8.37 -12.29 7.71
C ALA A 169 -8.15 -13.51 8.61
N VAL A 170 -6.91 -14.00 8.63
CA VAL A 170 -6.42 -15.02 9.57
C VAL A 170 -5.16 -14.50 10.25
N ASN A 171 -4.99 -14.85 11.52
CA ASN A 171 -3.82 -14.50 12.33
C ASN A 171 -3.36 -15.71 13.15
N ASN A 172 -2.24 -15.58 13.84
CA ASN A 172 -1.72 -16.61 14.76
C ASN A 172 -1.76 -16.19 16.24
N ASN A 173 -2.39 -15.07 16.61
CA ASN A 173 -2.42 -14.58 18.00
C ASN A 173 -3.79 -14.75 18.69
N SER A 174 -4.89 -14.69 17.96
CA SER A 174 -6.25 -14.72 18.53
C SER A 174 -7.06 -15.91 18.07
N GLY A 175 -6.81 -16.41 16.86
CA GLY A 175 -7.58 -17.49 16.23
C GLY A 175 -9.02 -17.09 15.90
N VAL A 176 -9.34 -15.80 15.97
CA VAL A 176 -10.66 -15.24 15.62
C VAL A 176 -10.63 -14.75 14.18
N ALA A 177 -11.60 -15.20 13.38
CA ALA A 177 -11.71 -14.77 11.99
C ALA A 177 -12.03 -13.27 11.92
N GLY A 178 -11.32 -12.57 11.02
CA GLY A 178 -11.50 -11.13 10.82
C GLY A 178 -10.55 -10.27 11.66
N GLU A 179 -9.89 -10.80 12.70
CA GLU A 179 -8.95 -10.03 13.50
C GLU A 179 -7.56 -9.94 12.84
N PHE A 180 -6.90 -8.79 12.96
CA PHE A 180 -5.52 -8.54 12.56
C PHE A 180 -4.91 -7.43 13.42
N SER A 181 -3.58 -7.45 13.61
CA SER A 181 -2.91 -6.43 14.42
C SER A 181 -2.31 -5.32 13.57
N VAL A 182 -2.26 -4.12 14.16
CA VAL A 182 -1.50 -2.98 13.67
C VAL A 182 -0.84 -2.30 14.87
N GLY A 183 0.47 -2.09 14.80
CA GLY A 183 1.23 -1.62 15.96
C GLY A 183 2.43 -0.74 15.65
N ASN A 184 3.24 -0.56 16.70
CA ASN A 184 4.50 0.16 16.71
C ASN A 184 5.69 -0.73 17.12
N ASP A 185 5.52 -2.05 17.03
CA ASP A 185 6.47 -3.07 17.47
C ASP A 185 7.13 -3.77 16.26
N ASP A 186 7.75 -2.95 15.40
CA ASP A 186 8.33 -3.34 14.11
C ASP A 186 7.25 -3.90 13.16
N GLN A 187 6.21 -3.10 12.91
CA GLN A 187 5.18 -3.44 11.94
C GLN A 187 5.77 -3.65 10.54
N LEU A 188 5.31 -4.70 9.87
CA LEU A 188 5.63 -5.04 8.49
C LEU A 188 4.34 -5.30 7.70
N TRP A 189 4.32 -4.81 6.47
CA TRP A 189 3.28 -5.01 5.46
C TRP A 189 3.91 -5.50 4.16
N ALA A 190 3.33 -6.54 3.57
CA ALA A 190 3.72 -7.02 2.26
C ALA A 190 2.48 -7.36 1.42
N ILE A 191 2.48 -6.91 0.17
CA ILE A 191 1.38 -7.09 -0.78
C ILE A 191 1.82 -8.10 -1.82
N TYR A 192 1.03 -9.15 -1.98
CA TYR A 192 1.25 -10.23 -2.94
C TYR A 192 0.10 -10.26 -3.95
N ASP A 193 0.45 -10.40 -5.23
CA ASP A 193 -0.55 -10.62 -6.27
C ASP A 193 -1.12 -12.05 -6.23
N ALA A 194 -2.12 -12.32 -7.06
CA ALA A 194 -2.76 -13.64 -7.16
C ALA A 194 -1.82 -14.77 -7.65
N SER A 195 -0.63 -14.44 -8.15
CA SER A 195 0.41 -15.38 -8.55
C SER A 195 1.48 -15.58 -7.47
N ASP A 196 1.25 -15.07 -6.26
CA ASP A 196 2.18 -15.10 -5.13
C ASP A 196 3.49 -14.32 -5.41
N VAL A 197 3.40 -13.26 -6.23
CA VAL A 197 4.50 -12.33 -6.45
C VAL A 197 4.35 -11.14 -5.52
N GLU A 198 5.37 -10.87 -4.70
CA GLU A 198 5.43 -9.65 -3.89
C GLU A 198 5.56 -8.42 -4.80
N ILE A 199 4.59 -7.53 -4.74
CA ILE A 199 4.55 -6.30 -5.53
C ILE A 199 4.95 -5.07 -4.72
N PHE A 200 4.81 -5.14 -3.39
CA PHE A 200 5.11 -4.02 -2.50
C PHE A 200 5.37 -4.51 -1.06
N ARG A 201 6.28 -3.85 -0.36
CA ARG A 201 6.55 -4.05 1.06
C ARG A 201 6.88 -2.72 1.73
N VAL A 202 6.41 -2.53 2.95
CA VAL A 202 6.78 -1.41 3.81
C VAL A 202 6.72 -1.87 5.25
N GLY A 203 7.56 -1.32 6.10
CA GLY A 203 7.46 -1.52 7.54
C GLY A 203 8.03 -0.33 8.29
N GLU A 204 8.17 -0.46 9.60
CA GLU A 204 8.80 0.58 10.42
C GLU A 204 10.25 0.89 10.02
N ASP A 205 10.98 -0.09 9.49
CA ASP A 205 12.33 0.13 8.98
C ASP A 205 12.36 1.08 7.76
N SER A 206 11.22 1.24 7.09
CA SER A 206 11.04 2.17 5.95
C SER A 206 10.63 3.58 6.36
N VAL A 207 10.44 3.83 7.66
CA VAL A 207 10.01 5.11 8.22
C VAL A 207 11.25 5.85 8.75
N ASP A 208 11.39 7.13 8.38
CA ASP A 208 12.56 7.94 8.73
C ASP A 208 12.82 8.00 10.25
N GLU A 209 11.76 7.98 11.06
CA GLU A 209 11.81 7.88 12.52
C GLU A 209 11.01 6.68 13.02
N LYS A 210 11.38 6.15 14.19
CA LYS A 210 10.63 5.06 14.82
C LYS A 210 9.22 5.51 15.15
N ILE A 211 8.24 4.68 14.84
CA ILE A 211 6.85 4.93 15.21
C ILE A 211 6.67 4.61 16.69
N SER A 212 5.95 5.46 17.42
CA SER A 212 5.50 5.16 18.76
C SER A 212 4.01 4.79 18.79
N SER A 213 3.58 4.22 19.92
CA SER A 213 2.16 3.96 20.24
C SER A 213 1.21 5.18 20.25
N LYS A 214 1.64 6.35 19.76
CA LYS A 214 0.91 7.63 19.71
C LYS A 214 0.92 8.24 18.31
N GLU A 215 1.46 7.53 17.34
CA GLU A 215 1.63 7.99 15.96
C GLU A 215 0.93 7.03 14.99
N VAL A 216 0.84 7.48 13.76
CA VAL A 216 0.60 6.65 12.58
C VAL A 216 1.90 6.60 11.78
N ALA A 217 2.05 5.65 10.88
CA ALA A 217 2.95 5.85 9.74
C ALA A 217 2.15 6.13 8.49
N LYS A 218 2.71 6.97 7.63
CA LYS A 218 2.02 7.44 6.44
C LYS A 218 2.98 7.82 5.33
N LEU A 219 2.49 7.66 4.12
CA LEU A 219 3.11 8.18 2.92
C LEU A 219 2.99 9.72 2.89
N GLU A 220 4.11 10.43 3.02
CA GLU A 220 4.19 11.91 2.91
C GLU A 220 4.64 12.33 1.50
N GLY A 221 3.84 11.97 0.50
CA GLY A 221 4.09 12.32 -0.89
C GLY A 221 2.97 11.87 -1.81
N ASP A 222 2.96 12.40 -3.04
CA ASP A 222 1.96 12.07 -4.04
C ASP A 222 2.08 10.59 -4.45
N PRO A 223 1.01 9.78 -4.30
CA PRO A 223 1.06 8.38 -4.67
C PRO A 223 1.36 8.19 -6.14
N SER A 224 2.27 7.26 -6.45
CA SER A 224 2.63 6.94 -7.82
C SER A 224 3.18 5.52 -7.93
N THR A 225 3.15 4.96 -9.14
CA THR A 225 3.74 3.65 -9.41
C THR A 225 5.26 3.62 -9.20
N SER A 226 5.93 4.78 -9.15
CA SER A 226 7.38 4.83 -8.91
C SER A 226 7.79 4.65 -7.45
N ILE A 227 6.84 4.65 -6.52
CA ILE A 227 7.08 4.30 -5.12
C ILE A 227 7.19 2.79 -5.05
N VAL A 228 8.42 2.29 -4.98
CA VAL A 228 8.73 0.86 -4.97
C VAL A 228 9.13 0.43 -3.57
N GLY A 229 8.21 -0.27 -2.91
CA GLY A 229 8.38 -0.79 -1.57
C GLY A 229 9.28 -2.03 -1.49
N LEU A 230 10.37 -2.11 -2.26
CA LEU A 230 11.21 -3.32 -2.30
C LEU A 230 12.60 -3.03 -1.73
N GLY A 231 12.68 -2.83 -0.41
CA GLY A 231 13.92 -2.63 0.33
C GLY A 231 13.72 -1.99 1.70
N GLU A 232 14.80 -1.90 2.49
CA GLU A 232 14.79 -1.21 3.80
C GLU A 232 14.58 0.31 3.64
N ASP A 233 15.05 0.90 2.53
CA ASP A 233 14.91 2.32 2.23
C ASP A 233 13.91 2.52 1.08
N ASN A 234 12.65 2.77 1.43
CA ASN A 234 11.58 3.09 0.48
C ASN A 234 11.70 4.51 -0.09
N GLY A 235 12.90 5.11 -0.12
CA GLY A 235 13.16 6.42 -0.70
C GLY A 235 12.77 7.61 0.19
N GLY A 236 12.59 7.38 1.50
CA GLY A 236 12.21 8.40 2.49
C GLY A 236 10.78 8.95 2.30
N PHE A 237 9.90 8.18 1.65
CA PHE A 237 8.52 8.62 1.42
C PHE A 237 7.60 8.42 2.63
N TYR A 238 7.92 7.48 3.52
CA TYR A 238 7.11 7.19 4.71
C TYR A 238 7.70 7.87 5.94
N ASN A 239 6.82 8.52 6.70
CA ASN A 239 7.17 9.17 7.95
C ASN A 239 6.17 8.79 9.03
N ASP A 240 6.61 8.91 10.28
CA ASP A 240 5.72 8.88 11.43
C ASP A 240 4.85 10.16 11.42
N GLY A 241 3.71 10.07 12.09
CA GLY A 241 2.67 11.07 11.98
C GLY A 241 1.91 11.26 13.27
N THR A 242 1.81 12.51 13.70
CA THR A 242 0.86 12.93 14.74
C THR A 242 -0.42 13.52 14.14
N SER A 243 -0.67 13.30 12.85
CA SER A 243 -1.92 13.60 12.17
C SER A 243 -2.30 12.43 11.27
N SER A 244 -3.60 12.13 11.23
CA SER A 244 -4.15 10.97 10.54
C SER A 244 -5.34 11.37 9.69
N THR A 245 -5.59 10.62 8.63
CA THR A 245 -6.57 10.97 7.59
C THR A 245 -7.34 9.75 7.10
N PHE A 246 -7.95 9.00 8.01
CA PHE A 246 -8.79 7.84 7.68
C PHE A 246 -9.79 8.14 6.55
N GLY A 247 -9.68 7.38 5.47
CA GLY A 247 -10.45 7.46 4.23
C GLY A 247 -10.10 8.62 3.32
N ALA A 248 -9.00 9.34 3.56
CA ALA A 248 -8.66 10.58 2.87
C ALA A 248 -7.18 10.69 2.51
N ALA A 249 -6.86 11.67 1.67
CA ALA A 249 -5.48 11.97 1.29
C ALA A 249 -4.65 12.39 2.52
N ASN A 250 -3.46 11.80 2.67
CA ASN A 250 -2.58 12.10 3.79
C ASN A 250 -2.26 13.58 3.87
N SER A 251 -2.31 14.11 5.09
CA SER A 251 -1.89 15.49 5.38
C SER A 251 -0.76 15.53 6.40
N TRP A 252 0.19 16.44 6.16
CA TRP A 252 1.39 16.57 6.98
C TRP A 252 1.91 18.01 7.01
N SER A 253 3.04 18.23 7.69
CA SER A 253 3.59 19.56 7.96
C SER A 253 2.57 20.49 8.64
N GLY A 254 1.79 19.95 9.59
CA GLY A 254 0.71 20.69 10.25
C GLY A 254 -0.49 21.00 9.35
N GLY A 255 -0.71 20.18 8.31
CA GLY A 255 -1.81 20.30 7.36
C GLY A 255 -1.55 21.26 6.19
N THR A 256 -0.32 21.75 6.02
CA THR A 256 0.03 22.61 4.88
C THR A 256 0.34 21.83 3.61
N LEU A 257 0.67 20.55 3.75
CA LEU A 257 0.90 19.64 2.65
C LEU A 257 -0.15 18.53 2.70
N THR A 258 -0.60 18.11 1.52
CA THR A 258 -1.60 17.06 1.35
C THR A 258 -1.29 16.34 0.04
N GLN A 259 -1.48 15.03 0.00
CA GLN A 259 -1.24 14.23 -1.20
C GLN A 259 -2.11 14.72 -2.35
N ASP A 260 -1.53 14.79 -3.54
CA ASP A 260 -2.24 15.05 -4.78
C ASP A 260 -2.44 13.77 -5.60
N PHE A 261 -3.70 13.37 -5.74
CA PHE A 261 -4.12 12.22 -6.53
C PHE A 261 -4.44 12.58 -7.99
N SER A 262 -4.32 13.86 -8.39
CA SER A 262 -4.75 14.34 -9.71
C SER A 262 -4.04 13.62 -10.87
N ALA A 263 -2.77 13.25 -10.69
CA ALA A 263 -1.99 12.51 -11.67
C ALA A 263 -2.56 11.09 -11.92
N LEU A 264 -3.06 10.43 -10.86
CA LEU A 264 -3.65 9.09 -10.95
C LEU A 264 -5.08 9.14 -11.50
N ARG A 265 -5.88 10.09 -11.02
CA ARG A 265 -7.32 10.23 -11.35
C ARG A 265 -7.57 10.91 -12.70
N GLY A 266 -6.55 11.54 -13.30
CA GLY A 266 -6.64 12.24 -14.57
C GLY A 266 -6.84 11.36 -15.82
N GLY A 267 -6.90 10.03 -15.66
CA GLY A 267 -7.16 9.09 -16.76
C GLY A 267 -6.05 9.03 -17.83
N ALA A 268 -4.89 9.63 -17.58
CA ALA A 268 -3.72 9.39 -18.40
C ALA A 268 -3.29 7.94 -18.17
N ALA A 269 -3.27 7.13 -19.22
CA ALA A 269 -2.65 5.82 -19.17
C ALA A 269 -1.21 6.02 -18.64
N VAL A 270 -0.95 5.57 -17.41
CA VAL A 270 0.40 5.45 -16.90
C VAL A 270 1.10 4.52 -17.89
N PRO A 271 2.12 4.98 -18.63
CA PRO A 271 2.76 4.12 -19.62
C PRO A 271 3.41 2.97 -18.88
N GLU A 272 2.89 1.76 -19.07
CA GLU A 272 3.61 0.55 -18.67
C GLU A 272 5.05 0.65 -19.18
N PRO A 273 6.07 0.37 -18.36
CA PRO A 273 7.47 0.55 -18.73
C PRO A 273 7.84 -0.20 -20.02
N THR A 274 7.12 -1.27 -20.37
CA THR A 274 7.26 -2.02 -21.62
C THR A 274 6.75 -1.27 -22.86
N ALA A 275 5.70 -0.45 -22.74
CA ALA A 275 5.14 0.30 -23.87
C ALA A 275 6.05 1.47 -24.30
N ALA A 276 6.72 2.11 -23.34
CA ALA A 276 7.71 3.16 -23.61
C ALA A 276 8.94 2.62 -24.36
N LEU A 277 9.37 1.40 -24.02
CA LEU A 277 10.52 0.76 -24.64
C LEU A 277 10.25 0.40 -26.11
N LEU A 278 9.04 -0.07 -26.44
CA LEU A 278 8.66 -0.41 -27.82
C LEU A 278 8.62 0.83 -28.75
N MET A 279 8.19 1.98 -28.23
CA MET A 279 8.14 3.24 -28.97
C MET A 279 9.54 3.77 -29.30
N LEU A 280 10.52 3.60 -28.39
CA LEU A 280 11.90 3.99 -28.63
C LEU A 280 12.60 3.13 -29.69
N PHE A 281 12.34 1.82 -29.70
CA PHE A 281 12.91 0.90 -30.71
C PHE A 281 12.23 1.05 -32.09
N GLY A 282 10.94 1.39 -32.14
CA GLY A 282 10.22 1.66 -33.38
C GLY A 282 10.76 2.90 -34.13
N ALA A 283 11.14 3.95 -33.41
CA ALA A 283 11.70 5.17 -34.00
C ALA A 283 13.11 4.97 -34.57
N CYS A 284 13.95 4.15 -33.91
CA CYS A 284 15.29 3.83 -34.40
C CYS A 284 15.28 2.92 -35.65
N GLY A 285 14.30 2.02 -35.77
CA GLY A 285 14.15 1.15 -36.96
C GLY A 285 13.77 1.88 -38.24
N LEU A 286 13.02 2.98 -38.15
CA LEU A 286 12.56 3.77 -39.29
C LEU A 286 13.62 4.74 -39.86
N LEU A 287 14.65 5.10 -39.08
CA LEU A 287 15.74 5.96 -39.52
C LEU A 287 16.86 5.18 -40.27
N GLY A 288 16.89 3.85 -40.18
CA GLY A 288 17.90 3.00 -40.85
C GLY A 288 17.62 2.65 -42.32
N LEU A 289 16.43 2.92 -42.85
CA LEU A 289 16.01 2.48 -44.19
C LEU A 289 16.03 3.56 -45.28
N ARG A 290 16.44 4.80 -44.97
CA ARG A 290 16.57 5.88 -45.96
C ARG A 290 18.01 6.32 -46.18
N ARG A 291 18.82 5.46 -46.80
CA ARG A 291 19.97 5.86 -47.64
C ARG A 291 20.47 4.70 -48.50
N ARG A 292 19.74 4.44 -49.59
CA ARG A 292 20.31 3.88 -50.83
C ARG A 292 19.70 4.63 -52.01
N GLY A 293 20.52 5.51 -52.57
CA GLY A 293 20.29 6.33 -53.75
C GLY A 293 21.58 7.05 -54.06
#